data_AF-A0A449B6J2-F1
#
_entry.id   AF-A0A449B6J2-F1
#
_cell.length_a   1.000
_cell.length_b   1.000
_cell.length_c   1.000
_cell.angle_alpha   90.00
_cell.angle_beta   90.00
_cell.angle_gamma   90.00
#
_symmetry.space_group_name_H-M   'P 1'
#
loop_
_entity.id
_entity.type
_entity.pdbx_description
1 polymer ?
#
loop_
_entity_poly.entity_id
_entity_poly.type
_entity_poly.pdbx_seq_one_letter_code
_entity_poly.pdbx_strand_id
1 'polypeptide(L)'
;MKNKLFNVYSIKRKDQQDSKYFLTLFDIDDKIFFVEIVKNLNDLNEQDLQNTVSVFANSKMSNLYCDLNAVYMSDQEEFSQFSKDANKELLLNNVDDIFKLSVLTKINEVIQSNDNKVNLVYLKNDYRNLETANKKEPEVSM
;
A
#
# COMPACT_ATOMS: atom_id res chain seq x y z
N MET A 1 -10.62 -4.49 -21.14
CA MET A 1 -9.18 -4.32 -20.88
C MET A 1 -8.77 -5.39 -19.88
N LYS A 2 -7.60 -6.06 -20.03
CA LYS A 2 -7.12 -7.01 -19.01
C LYS A 2 -6.77 -6.21 -17.75
N ASN A 3 -7.57 -6.32 -16.69
CA ASN A 3 -7.25 -5.72 -15.39
C ASN A 3 -5.94 -6.36 -14.89
N LYS A 4 -4.86 -5.57 -14.89
CA LYS A 4 -3.59 -5.99 -14.32
C LYS A 4 -3.72 -5.85 -12.81
N LEU A 5 -3.70 -6.97 -12.09
CA LEU A 5 -3.87 -7.06 -10.64
C LEU A 5 -2.85 -6.27 -9.81
N PHE A 6 -1.81 -5.68 -10.40
CA PHE A 6 -0.74 -4.98 -9.67
C PHE A 6 -0.21 -3.82 -10.50
N ASN A 7 -0.84 -2.67 -10.36
CA ASN A 7 -0.40 -1.39 -10.90
C ASN A 7 0.05 -0.49 -9.75
N VAL A 8 1.02 0.36 -10.04
CA VAL A 8 1.50 1.37 -9.11
C VAL A 8 0.94 2.71 -9.50
N TYR A 9 0.30 3.35 -8.53
CA TYR A 9 -0.23 4.69 -8.65
C TYR A 9 0.55 5.63 -7.74
N SER A 10 0.68 6.86 -8.19
CA SER A 10 1.13 7.97 -7.38
C SER A 10 -0.07 8.79 -6.93
N ILE A 11 -0.05 9.24 -5.68
CA ILE A 11 -1.01 10.19 -5.12
C ILE A 11 -0.19 11.34 -4.54
N LYS A 12 -0.43 12.56 -5.03
CA LYS A 12 0.22 13.77 -4.54
C LYS A 12 -0.80 14.63 -3.79
N ARG A 13 -0.52 14.93 -2.52
CA ARG A 13 -1.34 15.87 -1.74
C ARG A 13 -0.91 17.30 -2.01
N LYS A 14 -1.84 18.26 -1.85
CA LYS A 14 -1.57 19.70 -2.03
C LYS A 14 -0.52 20.23 -1.05
N ASP A 15 -0.45 19.58 0.10
CA ASP A 15 0.29 19.89 1.31
C ASP A 15 1.54 19.00 1.50
N GLN A 16 1.79 18.06 0.58
CA GLN A 16 3.02 17.25 0.58
C GLN A 16 3.94 17.63 -0.59
N GLN A 17 5.23 17.76 -0.29
CA GLN A 17 6.25 18.07 -1.28
C GLN A 17 6.42 16.90 -2.27
N ASP A 18 6.38 15.67 -1.75
CA ASP A 18 6.60 14.44 -2.49
C ASP A 18 5.31 13.63 -2.68
N SER A 19 5.25 12.90 -3.81
CA SER A 19 4.19 11.94 -4.08
C SER A 19 4.37 10.69 -3.23
N LYS A 20 3.26 10.17 -2.68
CA LYS A 20 3.20 8.80 -2.15
C LYS A 20 2.87 7.83 -3.28
N TYR A 21 3.40 6.62 -3.18
CA TYR A 21 3.17 5.57 -4.18
C TYR A 21 2.39 4.42 -3.55
N PHE A 22 1.49 3.83 -4.33
CA PHE A 22 0.58 2.78 -3.87
C PHE A 22 0.51 1.67 -4.91
N LEU A 23 0.54 0.43 -4.45
CA LEU A 23 0.38 -0.77 -5.26
C LEU A 23 -1.05 -1.30 -5.13
N THR A 24 -1.76 -1.49 -6.24
CA THR A 24 -3.04 -2.18 -6.22
C THR A 24 -2.86 -3.66 -5.92
N LEU A 25 -3.77 -4.21 -5.13
CA LEU A 25 -3.79 -5.63 -4.77
C LEU A 25 -4.87 -6.38 -5.54
N PHE A 26 -6.10 -5.88 -5.48
CA PHE A 26 -7.27 -6.47 -6.13
C PHE A 26 -8.43 -5.48 -6.14
N ASP A 27 -9.41 -5.79 -6.98
CA ASP A 27 -10.63 -5.02 -7.17
C ASP A 27 -11.83 -5.93 -6.91
N ILE A 28 -12.79 -5.49 -6.09
CA ILE A 28 -14.04 -6.21 -5.81
C ILE A 28 -15.16 -5.21 -5.51
N ASP A 29 -16.37 -5.46 -6.05
CA ASP A 29 -17.57 -4.65 -5.81
C ASP A 29 -17.37 -3.13 -5.96
N ASP A 30 -16.81 -2.71 -7.11
CA ASP A 30 -16.46 -1.31 -7.43
C ASP A 30 -15.49 -0.63 -6.46
N LYS A 31 -14.85 -1.42 -5.58
CA LYS A 31 -13.75 -0.99 -4.72
C LYS A 31 -12.41 -1.44 -5.29
N ILE A 32 -11.39 -0.65 -4.99
CA ILE A 32 -9.99 -0.94 -5.24
C ILE A 32 -9.26 -1.02 -3.91
N PHE A 33 -8.48 -2.09 -3.75
CA PHE A 33 -7.65 -2.33 -2.56
C PHE A 33 -6.18 -2.12 -2.93
N PHE A 34 -5.45 -1.41 -2.08
CA PHE A 34 -4.07 -1.03 -2.37
C PHE A 34 -3.26 -0.84 -1.09
N VAL A 35 -1.94 -0.90 -1.22
CA VAL A 35 -0.98 -0.77 -0.11
C VAL A 35 0.06 0.29 -0.45
N GLU A 36 0.65 0.92 0.57
CA GLU A 36 1.67 1.95 0.36
C GLU A 36 3.02 1.31 -0.04
N ILE A 37 3.74 1.99 -0.93
CA ILE A 37 5.13 1.66 -1.27
C ILE A 37 6.04 2.67 -0.57
N VAL A 38 6.93 2.18 0.28
CA VAL A 38 7.91 2.98 1.02
C VAL A 38 9.32 2.81 0.44
N LYS A 39 10.12 3.87 0.47
CA LYS A 39 11.49 3.93 -0.07
C LYS A 39 12.59 3.71 0.97
N ASN A 40 12.21 3.71 2.25
CA ASN A 40 13.12 3.60 3.38
C ASN A 40 12.41 2.84 4.51
N LEU A 41 13.10 1.86 5.07
CA LEU A 41 12.62 1.07 6.20
C LEU A 41 13.16 1.56 7.55
N ASN A 42 14.09 2.52 7.55
CA ASN A 42 14.79 2.98 8.76
C ASN A 42 13.87 3.62 9.81
N ASP A 43 12.68 4.05 9.39
CA ASP A 43 11.67 4.68 10.27
C ASP A 43 10.65 3.66 10.80
N LEU A 44 10.75 2.39 10.39
CA LEU A 44 9.85 1.30 10.82
C LEU A 44 10.44 0.54 12.01
N ASN A 45 9.59 0.18 12.96
CA ASN A 45 10.00 -0.67 14.09
C ASN A 45 10.09 -2.15 13.65
N GLU A 46 10.65 -3.02 14.50
CA GLU A 46 10.80 -4.46 14.20
C GLU A 46 9.48 -5.15 13.88
N GLN A 47 8.37 -4.71 14.46
CA GLN A 47 7.05 -5.27 14.23
C GLN A 47 6.50 -4.87 12.86
N ASP A 48 6.69 -3.63 12.44
CA ASP A 48 6.27 -3.11 11.14
C ASP A 48 7.08 -3.74 10.00
N LEU A 49 8.38 -3.99 10.24
CA LEU A 49 9.28 -4.66 9.30
C LEU A 49 8.81 -6.08 8.93
N GLN A 50 8.19 -6.81 9.87
CA GLN A 50 7.71 -8.18 9.63
C GLN A 50 6.64 -8.27 8.55
N ASN A 51 5.93 -7.18 8.29
CA ASN A 51 4.85 -7.09 7.31
C ASN A 51 5.26 -6.34 6.05
N THR A 52 6.56 -6.10 5.85
CA THR A 52 7.06 -5.49 4.62
C THR A 52 7.47 -6.54 3.59
N VAL A 53 7.19 -6.28 2.31
CA VAL A 53 7.63 -7.12 1.20
C VAL A 53 8.45 -6.30 0.21
N SER A 54 9.70 -6.67 -0.01
CA SER A 54 10.59 -6.01 -0.98
C SER A 54 10.04 -6.10 -2.39
N VAL A 55 9.99 -4.97 -3.09
CA VAL A 55 9.54 -4.91 -4.49
C VAL A 55 10.67 -5.33 -5.42
N PHE A 56 10.46 -6.46 -6.08
CA PHE A 56 11.35 -6.95 -7.13
C PHE A 56 10.87 -6.46 -8.49
N ALA A 57 11.61 -5.48 -9.04
CA ALA A 57 11.46 -5.04 -10.43
C ALA A 57 12.43 -5.81 -11.32
N ASN A 58 12.06 -6.04 -12.58
CA ASN A 58 12.96 -6.64 -13.59
C ASN A 58 14.26 -5.84 -13.79
N SER A 59 14.26 -4.53 -13.49
CA SER A 59 15.48 -3.74 -13.31
C SER A 59 15.91 -3.83 -11.84
N LYS A 60 16.98 -4.59 -11.54
CA LYS A 60 17.74 -4.71 -10.27
C LYS A 60 17.16 -4.03 -9.02
N MET A 61 17.07 -4.81 -7.93
CA MET A 61 16.89 -4.42 -6.51
C MET A 61 16.51 -2.94 -6.31
N SER A 62 15.21 -2.68 -6.29
CA SER A 62 14.70 -1.38 -5.87
C SER A 62 14.68 -1.33 -4.34
N ASN A 63 15.05 -0.19 -3.74
CA ASN A 63 14.86 0.06 -2.30
C ASN A 63 13.38 0.34 -1.98
N LEU A 64 12.46 -0.33 -2.67
CA LEU A 64 11.03 -0.14 -2.53
C LEU A 64 10.46 -1.34 -1.77
N TYR A 65 9.53 -1.06 -0.87
CA TYR A 65 8.89 -2.06 -0.04
C TYR A 65 7.40 -1.79 0.00
N CYS A 66 6.59 -2.83 -0.08
CA CYS A 66 5.18 -2.73 0.23
C CYS A 66 4.99 -2.82 1.74
N ASP A 67 4.39 -1.77 2.30
CA ASP A 67 3.96 -1.75 3.69
C ASP A 67 2.57 -2.40 3.78
N LEU A 68 2.52 -3.59 4.36
CA LEU A 68 1.26 -4.33 4.54
C LEU A 68 0.64 -4.11 5.92
N ASN A 69 1.14 -3.20 6.75
CA ASN A 69 0.52 -2.87 8.04
C ASN A 69 -0.84 -2.18 7.87
N ALA A 70 -1.07 -1.55 6.71
CA ALA A 70 -2.37 -1.01 6.33
C ALA A 70 -2.75 -1.41 4.91
N VAL A 71 -3.96 -1.92 4.75
CA VAL A 71 -4.60 -2.07 3.44
C VAL A 71 -5.61 -0.96 3.27
N TYR A 72 -5.43 -0.16 2.23
CA TYR A 72 -6.33 0.93 1.89
C TYR A 72 -7.42 0.43 0.94
N MET A 73 -8.62 0.97 1.09
CA MET A 73 -9.75 0.72 0.22
C MET A 73 -10.35 2.05 -0.24
N SER A 74 -10.69 2.15 -1.52
CA SER A 74 -11.41 3.29 -2.11
C SER A 74 -12.44 2.80 -3.12
N ASP A 75 -13.44 3.62 -3.40
CA ASP A 75 -14.23 3.49 -4.62
C ASP A 75 -13.34 3.67 -5.85
N GLN A 76 -13.53 2.86 -6.90
CA GLN A 76 -12.72 2.89 -8.12
C GLN A 76 -12.82 4.21 -8.87
N GLU A 77 -14.03 4.76 -8.97
CA GLU A 77 -14.28 6.03 -9.63
C GLU A 77 -13.57 7.17 -8.88
N GLU A 78 -13.69 7.21 -7.56
CA GLU A 78 -12.99 8.20 -6.71
C GLU A 78 -11.48 8.06 -6.85
N PHE A 79 -10.96 6.83 -6.76
CA PHE A 79 -9.53 6.55 -6.87
C PHE A 79 -8.96 7.05 -8.19
N SER A 80 -9.69 6.87 -9.29
CA SER A 80 -9.27 7.31 -10.62
C SER A 80 -9.19 8.83 -10.76
N GLN A 81 -9.88 9.60 -9.92
CA GLN A 81 -9.87 11.06 -9.96
C GLN A 81 -8.63 11.67 -9.28
N PHE A 82 -8.06 11.00 -8.27
CA PHE A 82 -6.93 11.53 -7.49
C PHE A 82 -5.62 10.76 -7.64
N SER A 83 -5.64 9.59 -8.29
CA SER A 83 -4.46 8.77 -8.53
C SER A 83 -3.92 8.94 -9.95
N LYS A 84 -2.61 8.72 -10.13
CA LYS A 84 -1.94 8.76 -11.43
C LYS A 84 -1.06 7.53 -11.61
N ASP A 85 -1.25 6.79 -12.71
CA ASP A 85 -0.39 5.64 -13.08
C ASP A 85 1.09 6.05 -13.07
N ALA A 86 1.86 5.35 -12.24
CA ALA A 86 3.27 5.58 -11.97
C ALA A 86 4.14 4.36 -12.31
N ASN A 87 3.61 3.33 -12.97
CA ASN A 87 4.38 2.12 -13.33
C ASN A 87 5.64 2.48 -14.12
N LYS A 88 5.51 3.38 -15.10
CA LYS A 88 6.63 3.83 -15.94
C LYS A 88 7.64 4.67 -15.16
N GLU A 89 7.17 5.47 -14.21
CA GLU A 89 8.02 6.36 -13.38
C GLU A 89 8.93 5.54 -12.46
N LEU A 90 8.41 4.46 -11.89
CA LEU A 90 9.16 3.57 -11.02
C LEU A 90 9.89 2.44 -11.76
N LEU A 91 9.91 2.48 -13.10
CA LEU A 91 10.49 1.43 -13.96
C LEU A 91 9.90 0.03 -13.72
N LEU A 92 8.69 -0.03 -13.14
CA LEU A 92 7.93 -1.25 -12.90
C LEU A 92 7.11 -1.60 -14.14
N ASN A 93 7.82 -1.87 -15.24
CA ASN A 93 7.20 -2.23 -16.52
C ASN A 93 6.40 -3.54 -16.42
N ASN A 94 6.89 -4.47 -15.58
CA ASN A 94 6.16 -5.63 -15.10
C ASN A 94 6.61 -5.92 -13.66
N VAL A 95 5.65 -6.09 -12.78
CA VAL A 95 5.86 -6.65 -11.44
C VAL A 95 5.94 -8.17 -11.59
N ASP A 96 7.00 -8.79 -11.03
CA ASP A 96 7.23 -10.24 -11.08
C ASP A 96 6.08 -11.01 -10.41
N ASP A 97 5.68 -12.15 -10.98
CA ASP A 97 4.64 -13.01 -10.40
C ASP A 97 5.04 -13.58 -9.03
N ILE A 98 6.34 -13.84 -8.79
CA ILE A 98 6.87 -14.23 -7.47
C ILE A 98 6.61 -13.14 -6.43
N PHE A 99 6.80 -11.88 -6.81
CA PHE A 99 6.51 -10.76 -5.92
C PHE A 99 5.00 -10.68 -5.62
N LYS A 100 4.15 -10.82 -6.64
CA LYS A 100 2.68 -10.82 -6.46
C LYS A 100 2.24 -11.94 -5.51
N LEU A 101 2.78 -13.14 -5.70
CA LEU A 101 2.52 -14.28 -4.83
C LEU A 101 3.00 -14.02 -3.40
N SER A 102 4.17 -13.40 -3.22
CA SER A 102 4.69 -13.04 -1.89
C SER A 102 3.76 -12.07 -1.15
N VAL A 103 3.28 -11.02 -1.83
CA VAL A 103 2.35 -10.05 -1.25
C VAL A 103 1.03 -10.72 -0.83
N LEU A 104 0.42 -11.51 -1.73
CA LEU A 104 -0.85 -12.19 -1.44
C LEU A 104 -0.70 -13.24 -0.33
N THR A 105 0.40 -13.99 -0.33
CA THR A 105 0.71 -14.97 0.72
C THR A 105 0.82 -14.29 2.07
N LYS A 106 1.54 -13.17 2.14
CA LYS A 106 1.74 -12.46 3.39
C LYS A 106 0.44 -11.88 3.95
N ILE A 107 -0.41 -11.31 3.10
CA ILE A 107 -1.75 -10.86 3.51
C ILE A 107 -2.57 -12.02 4.07
N ASN A 108 -2.57 -13.16 3.38
CA ASN A 108 -3.30 -14.34 3.81
C ASN A 108 -2.77 -14.90 5.15
N GLU A 109 -1.45 -14.92 5.36
CA GLU A 109 -0.84 -15.31 6.63
C GLU A 109 -1.31 -14.43 7.79
N VAL A 110 -1.34 -13.10 7.60
CA VAL A 110 -1.78 -12.18 8.65
C VAL A 110 -3.28 -12.33 8.97
N ILE A 111 -4.11 -12.59 7.96
CA ILE A 111 -5.53 -12.89 8.15
C ILE A 111 -5.68 -14.21 8.93
N GLN A 112 -4.95 -15.25 8.55
CA GLN A 112 -5.04 -16.57 9.17
C GLN A 112 -4.56 -16.59 10.62
N SER A 113 -3.59 -15.75 10.97
CA SER A 113 -3.12 -15.61 12.35
C SER A 113 -4.06 -14.78 13.24
N ASN A 114 -5.15 -14.19 12.71
CA ASN A 114 -6.03 -13.25 13.41
C ASN A 114 -5.24 -12.14 14.12
N ASP A 115 -4.12 -11.69 13.54
CA ASP A 115 -3.11 -10.90 14.25
C ASP A 115 -3.56 -9.45 14.54
N ASN A 116 -4.71 -8.98 14.03
CA ASN A 116 -5.17 -7.56 14.09
C ASN A 116 -4.13 -6.51 13.66
N LYS A 117 -2.98 -6.92 13.09
CA LYS A 117 -1.87 -6.04 12.70
C LYS A 117 -2.10 -5.32 11.38
N VAL A 118 -3.01 -5.82 10.55
CA VAL A 118 -3.39 -5.16 9.28
C VAL A 118 -4.62 -4.30 9.53
N ASN A 119 -4.46 -2.99 9.43
CA ASN A 119 -5.56 -2.06 9.48
C ASN A 119 -6.22 -1.93 8.09
N LEU A 120 -7.52 -2.19 7.99
CA LEU A 120 -8.29 -1.83 6.80
C LEU A 120 -8.70 -0.37 6.89
N VAL A 121 -8.13 0.49 6.04
CA VAL A 121 -8.35 1.93 6.05
C VAL A 121 -9.21 2.33 4.85
N TYR A 122 -10.44 2.75 5.11
CA TYR A 122 -11.28 3.32 4.03
C TYR A 122 -10.89 4.78 3.75
N LEU A 123 -10.46 5.02 2.53
CA LEU A 123 -10.18 6.33 1.99
C LEU A 123 -11.44 6.85 1.30
N LYS A 124 -12.29 7.51 2.08
CA LYS A 124 -13.36 8.33 1.54
C LYS A 124 -12.79 9.68 1.10
N ASN A 125 -13.46 10.33 0.15
CA ASN A 125 -13.19 11.63 -0.47
C ASN A 125 -13.01 12.87 0.46
N ASP A 126 -12.42 12.73 1.65
CA ASP A 126 -11.86 13.82 2.42
C ASP A 126 -10.55 13.35 3.06
N TYR A 127 -9.47 14.01 2.66
CA TYR A 127 -8.04 13.68 2.79
C TYR A 127 -7.50 13.45 4.23
N ARG A 128 -8.35 13.23 5.22
CA ARG A 128 -8.02 13.31 6.66
C ARG A 128 -7.72 11.95 7.33
N ASN A 129 -8.10 10.82 6.72
CA ASN A 129 -8.03 9.52 7.40
C ASN A 129 -6.65 8.84 7.38
N LEU A 130 -5.65 9.41 6.69
CA LEU A 130 -4.30 8.86 6.63
C LEU A 130 -3.42 9.21 7.85
N GLU A 131 -3.87 10.10 8.75
CA GLU A 131 -3.15 10.39 10.00
C GLU A 131 -3.52 9.43 11.15
N THR A 132 -4.66 8.76 11.08
CA THR A 132 -5.22 7.98 12.19
C THR A 132 -4.69 6.55 12.31
N ALA A 133 -3.98 6.03 11.31
CA ALA A 133 -3.33 4.71 11.42
C ALA A 133 -1.96 4.77 12.14
N ASN A 134 -1.36 5.95 12.27
CA ASN A 134 -0.02 6.15 12.86
C ASN A 134 -0.02 6.83 14.24
N LYS A 135 -1.19 7.04 14.85
CA LYS A 135 -1.28 7.57 16.22
C LYS A 135 -1.63 6.41 17.17
N LYS A 136 -0.63 5.99 17.94
CA LYS A 136 -0.82 5.20 19.17
C LYS A 136 -2.02 5.76 19.94
N GLU A 137 -2.86 4.87 20.44
CA GLU A 137 -3.88 5.22 21.42
C GLU A 137 -3.25 6.09 22.53
N PRO A 138 -3.93 7.15 23.00
CA PRO A 138 -3.45 7.88 24.15
C PRO A 138 -3.42 6.92 25.36
N GLU A 139 -2.25 6.77 25.97
CA GLU A 139 -2.12 6.17 27.29
C GLU A 139 -3.09 6.90 28.23
N VAL A 140 -4.13 6.19 28.67
CA VAL A 140 -5.01 6.66 29.73
C VAL A 140 -4.15 6.71 30.99
N SER A 141 -3.75 7.92 31.39
CA SER A 141 -3.15 8.14 32.69
C SER A 141 -4.19 7.82 33.77
N MET A 142 -3.92 6.82 34.61
CA MET A 142 -4.56 6.68 35.92
C MET A 142 -3.81 7.51 36.96
#